data_AF-A0A512NHF2-F1
#
_entry.id   AF-A0A512NHF2-F1
#
_cell.length_a   1.000
_cell.length_b   1.000
_cell.length_c   1.000
_cell.angle_alpha   90.00
_cell.angle_beta   90.00
_cell.angle_gamma   90.00
#
_symmetry.space_group_name_H-M   'P 1'
#
loop_
_entity.id
_entity.type
_entity.pdbx_description
1 polymer ?
#
loop_
_entity_poly.entity_id
_entity_poly.type
_entity_poly.pdbx_seq_one_letter_code
_entity_poly.pdbx_strand_id
1 'polypeptide(L)'
;MADFTVTQDTPLFSAANMHSPMLGVVKAGMDVQGEEALGFVKTRVDKVSVEEGFVFFGALEEKPSLPQPISDDRVGVFIALVTRMARDVGADRDYMLAAAYAGTANLKSLGGPGDGPIGPFQHSAKEWSDAITTGPAQGLGFTKQDRYRWSSQAEVAARLTAEAMKTYQETVGKPAQFAELYFAQLYGKGAYDLLKGARSAKCSDVIKNAAPGSYAEKLSKGSSTIAEAIDDLKARLITAYAVARAEIDKQPPEIRFFRKDEKAVDGEPPWLTVARAEMVRGVSETPDLRNTADIKAYLRAAGLDDPGDKTPWCGAFLAFCVKTCGVKEIEDSVVKSAGLASSWENWGNPVAEPFPVGTVVVLNDNAGNAGHVGLIAGSDAANIQVLGGNQGGGSVGPDKVGIVPLAKAKIRATRIMAIPAPPAVAGVAVDLAALRNLGVSATPADADFVAKAPKIMRDLMRDLPGLEDFQAGAILGNIGHECGGFRQLVQLGMAEGTGGMGWCQWDGSRREAFLQHAASRGLSFRSDEANYGYLLEELRGTENAAFKALRLRTSLEAAVVNFDERFERSGVKALDKRTRYAQLAMAAFRGVTP
;
A
#
# COMPACT_ATOMS: atom_id res chain seq x y z
N MET A 1 27.53 -11.50 -11.56
CA MET A 1 27.76 -10.34 -10.68
C MET A 1 28.18 -10.90 -9.35
N ALA A 2 29.10 -10.27 -8.62
CA ALA A 2 29.43 -10.74 -7.27
C ALA A 2 28.19 -10.62 -6.37
N ASP A 3 27.98 -11.60 -5.52
CA ASP A 3 26.79 -11.71 -4.65
C ASP A 3 27.04 -11.13 -3.26
N PHE A 4 28.32 -10.92 -2.87
CA PHE A 4 28.70 -10.41 -1.56
C PHE A 4 29.94 -9.50 -1.61
N THR A 5 30.05 -8.58 -0.65
CA THR A 5 31.26 -7.81 -0.33
C THR A 5 31.74 -8.22 1.06
N VAL A 6 33.04 -8.47 1.19
CA VAL A 6 33.67 -8.81 2.47
C VAL A 6 33.79 -7.56 3.34
N THR A 7 33.19 -7.56 4.53
CA THR A 7 33.12 -6.37 5.41
C THR A 7 34.33 -6.22 6.33
N GLN A 8 35.05 -7.31 6.58
CA GLN A 8 36.23 -7.37 7.43
C GLN A 8 37.17 -8.49 6.94
N ASP A 9 38.46 -8.37 7.23
CA ASP A 9 39.42 -9.43 6.95
C ASP A 9 38.94 -10.75 7.57
N THR A 10 38.81 -11.79 6.75
CA THR A 10 38.20 -13.06 7.16
C THR A 10 38.94 -14.25 6.56
N PRO A 11 39.02 -15.40 7.27
CA PRO A 11 39.57 -16.61 6.69
C PRO A 11 38.71 -17.12 5.52
N LEU A 12 39.38 -17.67 4.51
CA LEU A 12 38.83 -18.60 3.54
C LEU A 12 39.05 -20.01 4.08
N PHE A 13 38.00 -20.69 4.50
CA PHE A 13 38.06 -22.01 5.11
C PHE A 13 38.00 -23.12 4.04
N SER A 14 38.62 -24.28 4.30
CA SER A 14 38.58 -25.41 3.37
C SER A 14 37.26 -26.18 3.38
N ALA A 15 36.43 -25.97 4.41
CA ALA A 15 35.06 -26.48 4.52
C ALA A 15 34.16 -25.41 5.16
N ALA A 16 32.84 -25.58 5.06
CA ALA A 16 31.86 -24.70 5.71
C ALA A 16 31.80 -24.92 7.23
N ASN A 17 32.93 -24.73 7.91
CA ASN A 17 33.13 -24.94 9.33
C ASN A 17 34.30 -24.05 9.80
N MET A 18 34.07 -23.23 10.83
CA MET A 18 35.08 -22.29 11.35
C MET A 18 36.31 -22.99 11.97
N HIS A 19 36.21 -24.28 12.27
CA HIS A 19 37.32 -25.09 12.78
C HIS A 19 38.10 -25.81 11.67
N SER A 20 37.67 -25.69 10.41
CA SER A 20 38.40 -26.30 9.29
C SER A 20 39.67 -25.51 8.96
N PRO A 21 40.66 -26.13 8.31
CA PRO A 21 41.88 -25.46 7.89
C PRO A 21 41.60 -24.17 7.09
N MET A 22 42.38 -23.14 7.38
CA MET A 22 42.35 -21.88 6.66
C MET A 22 43.22 -21.97 5.41
N LEU A 23 42.61 -21.77 4.25
CA LEU A 23 43.27 -21.71 2.94
C LEU A 23 43.97 -20.35 2.72
N GLY A 24 43.49 -19.28 3.35
CA GLY A 24 44.09 -17.95 3.31
C GLY A 24 43.18 -16.86 3.89
N VAL A 25 43.56 -15.58 3.77
CA VAL A 25 42.75 -14.43 4.21
C VAL A 25 42.09 -13.76 3.01
N VAL A 26 40.77 -13.63 3.04
CA VAL A 26 40.02 -12.74 2.14
C VAL A 26 39.95 -11.37 2.79
N LYS A 27 40.36 -10.32 2.08
CA LYS A 27 40.48 -8.97 2.63
C LYS A 27 39.16 -8.22 2.61
N ALA A 28 38.98 -7.32 3.57
CA ALA A 28 37.87 -6.37 3.57
C ALA A 28 37.80 -5.58 2.24
N GLY A 29 36.60 -5.38 1.72
CA GLY A 29 36.33 -4.73 0.44
C GLY A 29 36.47 -5.63 -0.78
N MET A 30 36.87 -6.91 -0.62
CA MET A 30 36.86 -7.87 -1.73
C MET A 30 35.43 -8.32 -2.04
N ASP A 31 35.14 -8.43 -3.33
CA ASP A 31 33.88 -8.98 -3.81
C ASP A 31 34.01 -10.47 -4.03
N VAL A 32 33.04 -11.23 -3.52
CA VAL A 32 33.00 -12.68 -3.67
C VAL A 32 31.66 -13.12 -4.26
N GLN A 33 31.72 -14.16 -5.09
CA GLN A 33 30.55 -14.79 -5.69
C GLN A 33 30.55 -16.26 -5.27
N GLY A 34 29.39 -16.78 -4.90
CA GLY A 34 29.35 -18.12 -4.36
C GLY A 34 27.99 -18.56 -3.85
N GLU A 35 27.87 -19.85 -3.62
CA GLU A 35 26.66 -20.46 -3.09
C GLU A 35 26.68 -20.42 -1.57
N GLU A 36 25.58 -19.99 -0.96
CA GLU A 36 25.42 -20.05 0.49
C GLU A 36 25.32 -21.50 0.95
N ALA A 37 26.13 -21.86 1.94
CA ALA A 37 26.13 -23.19 2.55
C ALA A 37 26.58 -23.10 4.01
N LEU A 38 25.73 -23.57 4.93
CA LEU A 38 26.07 -23.79 6.35
C LEU A 38 26.61 -22.54 7.08
N GLY A 39 26.11 -21.33 6.75
CA GLY A 39 26.61 -20.08 7.35
C GLY A 39 27.94 -19.58 6.73
N PHE A 40 28.28 -20.09 5.56
CA PHE A 40 29.39 -19.64 4.73
C PHE A 40 28.91 -19.37 3.30
N VAL A 41 29.72 -18.65 2.53
CA VAL A 41 29.61 -18.58 1.08
C VAL A 41 30.74 -19.41 0.50
N LYS A 42 30.38 -20.50 -0.20
CA LYS A 42 31.32 -21.31 -0.97
C LYS A 42 31.75 -20.50 -2.18
N THR A 43 32.99 -20.05 -2.19
CA THR A 43 33.50 -19.12 -3.19
C THR A 43 34.91 -19.48 -3.61
N ARG A 44 35.25 -19.09 -4.83
CA ARG A 44 36.60 -19.15 -5.35
C ARG A 44 37.22 -17.76 -5.32
N VAL A 45 38.33 -17.63 -4.58
CA VAL A 45 39.10 -16.38 -4.50
C VAL A 45 40.51 -16.66 -5.01
N ASP A 46 40.71 -16.54 -6.32
CA ASP A 46 41.96 -16.94 -7.00
C ASP A 46 43.23 -16.26 -6.43
N LYS A 47 43.07 -15.06 -5.85
CA LYS A 47 44.17 -14.32 -5.20
C LYS A 47 44.57 -14.88 -3.83
N VAL A 48 43.75 -15.76 -3.25
CA VAL A 48 43.88 -16.30 -1.90
C VAL A 48 44.18 -17.80 -1.94
N SER A 49 43.45 -18.56 -2.75
CA SER A 49 43.66 -20.02 -2.91
C SER A 49 43.35 -20.46 -4.34
N VAL A 50 44.00 -21.54 -4.78
CA VAL A 50 43.68 -22.25 -6.03
C VAL A 50 42.46 -23.16 -5.90
N GLU A 51 42.10 -23.51 -4.67
CA GLU A 51 40.92 -24.31 -4.33
C GLU A 51 39.72 -23.42 -4.01
N GLU A 52 38.51 -23.94 -4.24
CA GLU A 52 37.31 -23.31 -3.68
C GLU A 52 37.35 -23.39 -2.16
N GLY A 53 36.90 -22.33 -1.50
CA GLY A 53 36.81 -22.28 -0.05
C GLY A 53 35.51 -21.66 0.42
N PHE A 54 35.43 -21.42 1.72
CA PHE A 54 34.21 -20.98 2.39
C PHE A 54 34.52 -19.72 3.19
N VAL A 55 33.81 -18.63 2.91
CA VAL A 55 33.91 -17.39 3.68
C VAL A 55 32.74 -17.32 4.65
N PHE A 56 33.01 -17.08 5.93
CA PHE A 56 31.96 -17.02 6.95
C PHE A 56 30.99 -15.86 6.70
N PHE A 57 29.69 -16.13 6.78
CA PHE A 57 28.63 -15.17 6.45
C PHE A 57 28.68 -13.91 7.31
N GLY A 58 29.10 -14.02 8.58
CA GLY A 58 29.25 -12.87 9.47
C GLY A 58 30.34 -11.86 9.05
N ALA A 59 31.18 -12.20 8.07
CA ALA A 59 32.16 -11.30 7.46
C ALA A 59 31.74 -10.82 6.06
N LEU A 60 30.51 -11.10 5.64
CA LEU A 60 29.98 -10.77 4.33
C LEU A 60 28.79 -9.82 4.46
N GLU A 61 28.69 -8.92 3.50
CA GLU A 61 27.52 -8.10 3.23
C GLU A 61 27.00 -8.49 1.86
N GLU A 62 25.78 -9.00 1.78
CA GLU A 62 25.13 -9.37 0.51
C GLU A 62 25.08 -8.14 -0.40
N LYS A 63 25.51 -8.30 -1.65
CA LYS A 63 25.32 -7.26 -2.65
C LYS A 63 23.84 -7.25 -3.03
N PRO A 64 23.21 -6.08 -3.07
CA PRO A 64 21.79 -6.01 -3.37
C PRO A 64 21.50 -6.67 -4.72
N SER A 65 20.59 -7.65 -4.71
CA SER A 65 19.98 -8.12 -5.95
C SER A 65 19.29 -6.93 -6.62
N LEU A 66 19.49 -6.78 -7.93
CA LEU A 66 18.86 -5.69 -8.68
C LEU A 66 17.35 -5.71 -8.45
N PRO A 67 16.70 -4.55 -8.34
CA PRO A 67 15.24 -4.50 -8.27
C PRO A 67 14.69 -5.23 -9.49
N GLN A 68 14.15 -6.41 -9.25
CA GLN A 68 13.49 -7.19 -10.29
C GLN A 68 12.28 -6.41 -10.76
N PRO A 69 11.99 -6.38 -12.09
CA PRO A 69 10.73 -5.83 -12.59
C PRO A 69 9.55 -6.33 -11.76
N ILE A 70 8.60 -5.46 -11.48
CA ILE A 70 7.39 -5.89 -10.76
C ILE A 70 6.57 -6.70 -11.76
N SER A 71 6.57 -8.02 -11.56
CA SER A 71 5.82 -8.97 -12.38
C SER A 71 4.31 -8.73 -12.21
N ASP A 72 3.52 -9.10 -13.21
CA ASP A 72 2.08 -8.77 -13.25
C ASP A 72 1.32 -9.34 -12.04
N ASP A 73 1.73 -10.51 -11.54
CA ASP A 73 1.20 -11.14 -10.31
C ASP A 73 1.53 -10.37 -9.02
N ARG A 74 2.52 -9.48 -9.05
CA ARG A 74 2.96 -8.67 -7.91
C ARG A 74 2.48 -7.23 -7.94
N VAL A 75 1.88 -6.78 -9.05
CA VAL A 75 1.38 -5.40 -9.19
C VAL A 75 0.32 -5.08 -8.14
N GLY A 76 -0.58 -6.03 -7.82
CA GLY A 76 -1.57 -5.82 -6.75
C GLY A 76 -0.95 -5.59 -5.37
N VAL A 77 0.08 -6.37 -5.02
CA VAL A 77 0.82 -6.20 -3.76
C VAL A 77 1.57 -4.87 -3.72
N PHE A 78 2.16 -4.47 -4.85
CA PHE A 78 2.80 -3.17 -4.97
C PHE A 78 1.80 -2.02 -4.74
N ILE A 79 0.63 -2.07 -5.39
CA ILE A 79 -0.43 -1.06 -5.22
C ILE A 79 -0.93 -1.03 -3.78
N ALA A 80 -1.15 -2.19 -3.16
CA ALA A 80 -1.58 -2.28 -1.77
C ALA A 80 -0.57 -1.64 -0.82
N LEU A 81 0.72 -1.96 -1.00
CA LEU A 81 1.80 -1.39 -0.21
C LEU A 81 1.89 0.13 -0.39
N VAL A 82 1.90 0.64 -1.63
CA VAL A 82 1.97 2.08 -1.91
C VAL A 82 0.77 2.80 -1.33
N THR A 83 -0.43 2.24 -1.49
CA THR A 83 -1.67 2.80 -0.95
C THR A 83 -1.59 2.89 0.57
N ARG A 84 -1.06 1.85 1.22
CA ARG A 84 -0.96 1.82 2.66
C ARG A 84 0.10 2.78 3.20
N MET A 85 1.29 2.80 2.61
CA MET A 85 2.36 3.73 2.99
C MET A 85 1.92 5.18 2.80
N ALA A 86 1.23 5.46 1.70
CA ALA A 86 0.70 6.80 1.45
C ALA A 86 -0.33 7.21 2.51
N ARG A 87 -1.18 6.27 2.96
CA ARG A 87 -2.20 6.55 3.98
C ARG A 87 -1.56 6.84 5.33
N ASP A 88 -0.56 6.04 5.72
CA ASP A 88 0.12 6.15 7.01
C ASP A 88 0.80 7.51 7.23
N VAL A 89 1.28 8.15 6.15
CA VAL A 89 2.03 9.42 6.23
C VAL A 89 1.33 10.60 5.55
N GLY A 90 0.10 10.41 5.08
CA GLY A 90 -0.68 11.43 4.38
C GLY A 90 -0.07 11.91 3.05
N ALA A 91 0.52 10.98 2.29
CA ALA A 91 1.03 11.24 0.96
C ALA A 91 -0.04 11.03 -0.13
N ASP A 92 0.20 11.52 -1.34
CA ASP A 92 -0.68 11.28 -2.48
C ASP A 92 -0.34 9.96 -3.18
N ARG A 93 -1.15 8.91 -2.91
CA ARG A 93 -1.03 7.58 -3.52
C ARG A 93 -1.07 7.63 -5.04
N ASP A 94 -1.97 8.43 -5.60
CA ASP A 94 -2.23 8.45 -7.03
C ASP A 94 -1.07 9.11 -7.77
N TYR A 95 -0.51 10.19 -7.20
CA TYR A 95 0.76 10.75 -7.63
C TYR A 95 1.89 9.72 -7.57
N MET A 96 2.05 9.02 -6.44
CA MET A 96 3.11 8.01 -6.28
C MET A 96 3.02 6.93 -7.35
N LEU A 97 1.84 6.38 -7.61
CA LEU A 97 1.64 5.37 -8.65
C LEU A 97 1.83 5.95 -10.06
N ALA A 98 1.36 7.17 -10.33
CA ALA A 98 1.56 7.84 -11.61
C ALA A 98 3.06 8.06 -11.90
N ALA A 99 3.81 8.55 -10.91
CA ALA A 99 5.25 8.74 -10.98
C ALA A 99 5.98 7.41 -11.18
N ALA A 100 5.57 6.36 -10.46
CA ALA A 100 6.16 5.04 -10.59
C ALA A 100 5.98 4.47 -12.00
N TYR A 101 4.75 4.48 -12.52
CA TYR A 101 4.47 3.99 -13.87
C TYR A 101 5.14 4.85 -14.95
N ALA A 102 5.09 6.18 -14.82
CA ALA A 102 5.67 7.11 -15.78
C ALA A 102 7.20 7.00 -15.83
N GLY A 103 7.86 6.79 -14.69
CA GLY A 103 9.31 6.72 -14.57
C GLY A 103 9.92 5.40 -15.04
N THR A 104 9.13 4.33 -15.18
CA THR A 104 9.66 2.96 -15.31
C THR A 104 9.04 2.14 -16.43
N ALA A 105 8.44 2.78 -17.44
CA ALA A 105 7.72 2.09 -18.51
C ALA A 105 6.72 1.06 -17.95
N ASN A 106 5.82 1.52 -17.07
CA ASN A 106 4.82 0.71 -16.37
C ASN A 106 5.45 -0.41 -15.52
N LEU A 107 6.43 -0.06 -14.66
CA LEU A 107 7.13 -0.95 -13.72
C LEU A 107 8.04 -2.00 -14.38
N LYS A 108 8.31 -1.89 -15.69
CA LYS A 108 9.13 -2.85 -16.45
C LYS A 108 10.61 -2.46 -16.55
N SER A 109 10.95 -1.19 -16.38
CA SER A 109 12.31 -0.66 -16.42
C SER A 109 12.65 0.03 -15.11
N LEU A 110 13.28 -0.70 -14.19
CA LEU A 110 13.59 -0.22 -12.84
C LEU A 110 15.00 0.33 -12.69
N GLY A 111 15.77 0.47 -13.77
CA GLY A 111 17.18 0.88 -13.70
C GLY A 111 18.12 -0.26 -13.28
N GLY A 112 19.39 0.09 -13.08
CA GLY A 112 20.48 -0.85 -12.79
C GLY A 112 21.36 -0.37 -11.63
N PRO A 113 22.41 -1.14 -11.27
CA PRO A 113 23.23 -0.81 -10.12
C PRO A 113 24.01 0.50 -10.33
N GLY A 114 24.28 1.22 -9.24
CA GLY A 114 25.06 2.46 -9.24
C GLY A 114 24.35 3.66 -8.62
N ASP A 115 24.87 4.85 -8.93
CA ASP A 115 24.41 6.10 -8.30
C ASP A 115 23.16 6.69 -8.95
N GLY A 116 22.87 6.29 -10.20
CA GLY A 116 21.71 6.77 -10.97
C GLY A 116 20.37 6.22 -10.46
N PRO A 117 19.23 6.79 -10.89
CA PRO A 117 17.88 6.39 -10.51
C PRO A 117 17.61 4.88 -10.55
N ILE A 118 16.92 4.34 -9.54
CA ILE A 118 16.58 2.91 -9.46
C ILE A 118 15.25 2.64 -8.76
N GLY A 119 14.62 1.51 -9.10
CA GLY A 119 13.34 1.00 -8.58
C GLY A 119 12.11 1.81 -9.03
N PRO A 120 10.90 1.48 -8.53
CA PRO A 120 9.66 2.09 -9.01
C PRO A 120 9.66 3.61 -8.89
N PHE A 121 10.25 4.17 -7.84
CA PHE A 121 10.21 5.62 -7.59
C PHE A 121 11.45 6.37 -8.10
N GLN A 122 12.38 5.65 -8.75
CA GLN A 122 13.53 6.22 -9.45
C GLN A 122 14.41 7.14 -8.58
N HIS A 123 14.55 6.82 -7.28
CA HIS A 123 15.45 7.56 -6.40
C HIS A 123 16.91 7.21 -6.68
N SER A 124 17.78 8.22 -6.82
CA SER A 124 19.25 8.13 -6.92
C SER A 124 19.91 7.74 -5.60
N ALA A 125 21.21 7.39 -5.61
CA ALA A 125 21.94 6.99 -4.39
C ALA A 125 21.98 8.14 -3.39
N LYS A 126 22.17 9.35 -3.93
CA LYS A 126 22.21 10.56 -3.15
C LYS A 126 20.85 10.85 -2.51
N GLU A 127 19.76 10.85 -3.29
CA GLU A 127 18.42 11.12 -2.76
C GLU A 127 18.02 10.12 -1.68
N TRP A 128 18.31 8.83 -1.89
CA TRP A 128 18.07 7.82 -0.87
C TRP A 128 18.87 8.06 0.41
N SER A 129 20.18 8.32 0.26
CA SER A 129 21.06 8.61 1.38
C SER A 129 20.58 9.84 2.16
N ASP A 130 20.21 10.92 1.47
CA ASP A 130 19.67 12.12 2.09
C ASP A 130 18.38 11.78 2.87
N ALA A 131 17.44 11.06 2.24
CA ALA A 131 16.15 10.69 2.83
C ALA A 131 16.27 9.91 4.14
N ILE A 132 17.19 8.94 4.22
CA ILE A 132 17.35 8.05 5.39
C ILE A 132 18.29 8.62 6.47
N THR A 133 19.10 9.63 6.15
CA THR A 133 20.08 10.20 7.11
C THR A 133 19.63 11.53 7.69
N THR A 134 19.03 12.40 6.88
CA THR A 134 18.67 13.78 7.26
C THR A 134 17.24 14.15 6.86
N GLY A 135 16.62 13.37 5.97
CA GLY A 135 15.28 13.60 5.46
C GLY A 135 14.19 12.82 6.22
N PRO A 136 13.02 12.63 5.59
CA PRO A 136 11.79 12.24 6.28
C PRO A 136 11.74 10.75 6.61
N ALA A 137 12.73 9.96 6.17
CA ALA A 137 12.89 8.54 6.50
C ALA A 137 13.97 8.30 7.58
N GLN A 138 14.53 9.36 8.16
CA GLN A 138 15.49 9.26 9.25
C GLN A 138 14.94 8.46 10.44
N GLY A 139 15.76 7.56 11.00
CA GLY A 139 15.41 6.78 12.19
C GLY A 139 14.55 5.54 11.95
N LEU A 140 14.17 5.25 10.70
CA LEU A 140 13.30 4.11 10.35
C LEU A 140 14.07 2.81 10.03
N GLY A 141 15.38 2.79 10.28
CA GLY A 141 16.23 1.61 10.11
C GLY A 141 16.48 1.20 8.65
N PHE A 142 16.22 2.09 7.69
CA PHE A 142 16.60 1.87 6.30
C PHE A 142 18.11 2.02 6.10
N THR A 143 18.67 1.12 5.32
CA THR A 143 20.08 1.08 4.91
C THR A 143 20.24 1.57 3.48
N LYS A 144 21.47 1.77 3.02
CA LYS A 144 21.74 2.08 1.60
C LYS A 144 21.29 0.96 0.66
N GLN A 145 21.31 -0.29 1.14
CA GLN A 145 20.91 -1.45 0.35
C GLN A 145 19.40 -1.58 0.18
N ASP A 146 18.61 -1.11 1.16
CA ASP A 146 17.15 -1.14 1.08
C ASP A 146 16.64 -0.34 -0.15
N ARG A 147 17.47 0.56 -0.70
CA ARG A 147 17.19 1.26 -1.96
C ARG A 147 16.91 0.32 -3.13
N TYR A 148 17.48 -0.87 -3.15
CA TYR A 148 17.31 -1.82 -4.27
C TYR A 148 16.02 -2.65 -4.14
N ARG A 149 15.26 -2.47 -3.05
CA ARG A 149 14.03 -3.22 -2.76
C ARG A 149 12.82 -2.32 -2.97
N TRP A 150 11.99 -2.62 -3.97
CA TRP A 150 10.81 -1.80 -4.30
C TRP A 150 9.86 -1.61 -3.11
N SER A 151 9.82 -2.59 -2.21
CA SER A 151 9.04 -2.58 -0.98
C SER A 151 9.51 -1.50 -0.01
N SER A 152 10.81 -1.44 0.24
CA SER A 152 11.46 -0.40 1.03
C SER A 152 11.33 0.97 0.36
N GLN A 153 11.39 1.02 -0.98
CA GLN A 153 11.18 2.27 -1.69
C GLN A 153 9.77 2.84 -1.52
N ALA A 154 8.72 2.02 -1.41
CA ALA A 154 7.36 2.52 -1.25
C ALA A 154 7.18 3.39 0.00
N GLU A 155 7.76 2.98 1.12
CA GLU A 155 7.68 3.76 2.37
C GLU A 155 8.50 5.05 2.29
N VAL A 156 9.74 4.97 1.79
CA VAL A 156 10.60 6.16 1.64
C VAL A 156 9.99 7.15 0.65
N ALA A 157 9.44 6.66 -0.47
CA ALA A 157 8.76 7.48 -1.47
C ALA A 157 7.49 8.14 -0.92
N ALA A 158 6.71 7.45 -0.07
CA ALA A 158 5.54 8.04 0.57
C ALA A 158 5.94 9.21 1.46
N ARG A 159 7.00 9.05 2.25
CA ARG A 159 7.50 10.09 3.16
C ARG A 159 8.08 11.28 2.41
N LEU A 160 8.87 11.02 1.36
CA LEU A 160 9.35 12.07 0.46
C LEU A 160 8.21 12.81 -0.23
N THR A 161 7.16 12.09 -0.64
CA THR A 161 5.96 12.69 -1.23
C THR A 161 5.24 13.57 -0.23
N ALA A 162 4.99 13.09 1.00
CA ALA A 162 4.34 13.88 2.04
C ALA A 162 5.13 15.17 2.37
N GLU A 163 6.46 15.07 2.48
CA GLU A 163 7.33 16.24 2.68
C GLU A 163 7.31 17.20 1.49
N ALA A 164 7.34 16.69 0.26
CA ALA A 164 7.23 17.49 -0.96
C ALA A 164 5.91 18.27 -1.01
N MET A 165 4.80 17.61 -0.68
CA MET A 165 3.47 18.23 -0.64
C MET A 165 3.39 19.33 0.42
N LYS A 166 3.93 19.07 1.61
CA LYS A 166 4.01 20.06 2.70
C LYS A 166 4.84 21.28 2.26
N THR A 167 6.05 21.04 1.75
CA THR A 167 6.97 22.09 1.32
C THR A 167 6.36 22.92 0.19
N TYR A 168 5.68 22.27 -0.78
CA TYR A 168 4.97 22.96 -1.84
C TYR A 168 3.87 23.86 -1.29
N GLN A 169 3.01 23.34 -0.40
CA GLN A 169 1.92 24.11 0.20
C GLN A 169 2.46 25.34 0.96
N GLU A 170 3.54 25.18 1.72
CA GLU A 170 4.19 26.27 2.47
C GLU A 170 4.83 27.32 1.55
N THR A 171 5.45 26.89 0.45
CA THR A 171 6.18 27.79 -0.46
C THR A 171 5.25 28.50 -1.44
N VAL A 172 4.36 27.74 -2.08
CA VAL A 172 3.49 28.17 -3.18
C VAL A 172 2.12 28.67 -2.67
N GLY A 173 1.69 28.26 -1.48
CA GLY A 173 0.45 28.75 -0.84
C GLY A 173 -0.83 28.04 -1.29
N LYS A 174 -0.72 26.92 -2.02
CA LYS A 174 -1.86 26.11 -2.46
C LYS A 174 -1.49 24.62 -2.50
N PRO A 175 -2.48 23.70 -2.53
CA PRO A 175 -2.19 22.27 -2.67
C PRO A 175 -1.50 21.98 -4.01
N ALA A 176 -0.54 21.07 -3.99
CA ALA A 176 0.19 20.64 -5.19
C ALA A 176 -0.68 19.76 -6.10
N GLN A 177 -0.55 19.93 -7.41
CA GLN A 177 -1.08 18.99 -8.41
C GLN A 177 -0.03 17.90 -8.74
N PHE A 178 -0.45 16.77 -9.32
CA PHE A 178 0.44 15.64 -9.67
C PHE A 178 1.65 16.08 -10.50
N ALA A 179 1.40 16.88 -11.53
CA ALA A 179 2.45 17.36 -12.43
C ALA A 179 3.42 18.32 -11.74
N GLU A 180 2.97 19.06 -10.72
CA GLU A 180 3.81 20.00 -9.97
C GLU A 180 4.72 19.26 -8.99
N LEU A 181 4.21 18.20 -8.35
CA LEU A 181 5.03 17.29 -7.54
C LEU A 181 6.06 16.56 -8.40
N TYR A 182 5.65 16.08 -9.58
CA TYR A 182 6.56 15.37 -10.47
C TYR A 182 7.62 16.30 -11.07
N PHE A 183 7.23 17.53 -11.42
CA PHE A 183 8.16 18.58 -11.81
C PHE A 183 9.19 18.79 -10.72
N ALA A 184 8.77 18.93 -9.46
CA ALA A 184 9.67 19.12 -8.34
C ALA A 184 10.60 17.91 -8.13
N GLN A 185 10.10 16.68 -8.26
CA GLN A 185 10.91 15.47 -8.17
C GLN A 185 11.99 15.42 -9.26
N LEU A 186 11.66 15.75 -10.51
CA LEU A 186 12.63 15.73 -11.61
C LEU A 186 13.62 16.90 -11.56
N TYR A 187 13.14 18.07 -11.15
CA TYR A 187 13.91 19.31 -11.12
C TYR A 187 14.88 19.35 -9.92
N GLY A 188 14.45 18.85 -8.76
CA GLY A 188 15.22 18.88 -7.53
C GLY A 188 15.22 20.25 -6.85
N LYS A 189 16.37 20.64 -6.29
CA LYS A 189 16.50 21.85 -5.46
C LYS A 189 16.10 23.12 -6.23
N GLY A 190 15.25 23.94 -5.63
CA GLY A 190 14.76 25.22 -6.20
C GLY A 190 13.47 25.11 -7.01
N ALA A 191 12.91 23.91 -7.18
CA ALA A 191 11.68 23.71 -7.96
C ALA A 191 10.50 24.52 -7.42
N TYR A 192 10.30 24.57 -6.10
CA TYR A 192 9.13 25.22 -5.51
C TYR A 192 9.16 26.74 -5.66
N ASP A 193 10.34 27.36 -5.58
CA ASP A 193 10.51 28.79 -5.85
C ASP A 193 10.18 29.10 -7.32
N LEU A 194 10.59 28.23 -8.23
CA LEU A 194 10.26 28.33 -9.65
C LEU A 194 8.74 28.20 -9.88
N LEU A 195 8.08 27.26 -9.20
CA LEU A 195 6.63 26.99 -9.31
C LEU A 195 5.75 28.08 -8.67
N LYS A 196 6.30 28.83 -7.71
CA LYS A 196 5.72 30.05 -7.13
C LYS A 196 5.79 31.24 -8.08
N GLY A 197 6.80 31.27 -8.96
CA GLY A 197 7.07 32.35 -9.90
C GLY A 197 6.11 32.43 -11.10
N ALA A 198 6.43 33.30 -12.05
CA ALA A 198 5.63 33.52 -13.25
C ALA A 198 5.70 32.32 -14.20
N ARG A 199 4.60 31.55 -14.30
CA ARG A 199 4.54 30.33 -15.12
C ARG A 199 4.68 30.56 -16.63
N SER A 200 4.42 31.78 -17.10
CA SER A 200 4.61 32.20 -18.49
C SER A 200 6.07 32.51 -18.85
N ALA A 201 6.98 32.56 -17.87
CA ALA A 201 8.40 32.76 -18.15
C ALA A 201 9.00 31.56 -18.89
N LYS A 202 9.88 31.82 -19.86
CA LYS A 202 10.63 30.78 -20.55
C LYS A 202 11.63 30.13 -19.60
N CYS A 203 11.71 28.81 -19.64
CA CYS A 203 12.65 28.04 -18.83
C CYS A 203 14.11 28.48 -19.04
N SER A 204 14.50 28.78 -20.29
CA SER A 204 15.83 29.29 -20.65
C SER A 204 16.20 30.60 -19.94
N ASP A 205 15.21 31.42 -19.64
CA ASP A 205 15.43 32.77 -19.13
C ASP A 205 15.63 32.76 -17.62
N VAL A 206 14.95 31.86 -16.91
CA VAL A 206 14.89 31.82 -15.45
C VAL A 206 15.73 30.70 -14.81
N ILE A 207 16.00 29.60 -15.53
CA ILE A 207 16.83 28.51 -15.01
C ILE A 207 18.30 28.82 -15.31
N LYS A 208 19.11 29.04 -14.27
CA LYS A 208 20.55 29.28 -14.37
C LYS A 208 21.32 28.23 -13.58
N ASN A 209 22.51 27.87 -14.06
CA ASN A 209 23.44 26.95 -13.37
C ASN A 209 22.84 25.55 -13.07
N ALA A 210 22.06 25.00 -13.99
CA ALA A 210 21.51 23.66 -13.84
C ALA A 210 22.62 22.60 -13.84
N ALA A 211 22.46 21.56 -13.02
CA ALA A 211 23.42 20.47 -12.94
C ALA A 211 23.47 19.69 -14.28
N PRO A 212 24.66 19.32 -14.79
CA PRO A 212 24.77 18.54 -16.02
C PRO A 212 23.96 17.24 -15.97
N GLY A 213 23.24 16.93 -17.05
CA GLY A 213 22.38 15.75 -17.18
C GLY A 213 21.03 15.86 -16.47
N SER A 214 20.77 16.92 -15.70
CA SER A 214 19.52 17.10 -14.96
C SER A 214 18.33 17.48 -15.84
N TYR A 215 17.12 17.30 -15.32
CA TYR A 215 15.90 17.81 -15.96
C TYR A 215 15.91 19.34 -16.08
N ALA A 216 16.42 20.04 -15.04
CA ALA A 216 16.59 21.49 -15.09
C ALA A 216 17.50 21.94 -16.25
N GLU A 217 18.56 21.18 -16.55
CA GLU A 217 19.44 21.49 -17.68
C GLU A 217 18.71 21.32 -19.02
N LYS A 218 17.93 20.24 -19.17
CA LYS A 218 17.11 20.01 -20.37
C LYS A 218 16.13 21.17 -20.60
N LEU A 219 15.44 21.62 -19.55
CA LEU A 219 14.53 22.76 -19.62
C LEU A 219 15.27 24.06 -19.96
N SER A 220 16.45 24.30 -19.39
CA SER A 220 17.22 25.53 -19.65
C SER A 220 17.71 25.66 -21.09
N LYS A 221 17.82 24.54 -21.82
CA LYS A 221 18.22 24.51 -23.24
C LYS A 221 17.02 24.56 -24.20
N GLY A 222 15.80 24.41 -23.70
CA GLY A 222 14.58 24.43 -24.49
C GLY A 222 13.98 25.83 -24.66
N SER A 223 12.88 25.92 -25.41
CA SER A 223 12.12 27.17 -25.61
C SER A 223 10.83 27.24 -24.79
N SER A 224 10.47 26.17 -24.10
CA SER A 224 9.21 26.04 -23.36
C SER A 224 9.16 26.98 -22.16
N THR A 225 7.97 27.49 -21.88
CA THR A 225 7.63 28.12 -20.61
C THR A 225 7.53 27.10 -19.49
N ILE A 226 7.54 27.57 -18.24
CA ILE A 226 7.31 26.70 -17.08
C ILE A 226 5.93 26.03 -17.16
N ALA A 227 4.90 26.76 -17.62
CA ALA A 227 3.55 26.21 -17.81
C ALA A 227 3.53 25.04 -18.80
N GLU A 228 4.15 25.23 -19.98
CA GLU A 228 4.23 24.18 -21.01
C GLU A 228 4.99 22.95 -20.52
N ALA A 229 6.06 23.14 -19.75
CA ALA A 229 6.80 22.03 -19.14
C ALA A 229 5.95 21.23 -18.13
N ILE A 230 5.13 21.91 -17.33
CA ILE A 230 4.18 21.26 -16.40
C ILE A 230 3.10 20.51 -17.18
N ASP A 231 2.57 21.09 -18.25
CA ASP A 231 1.52 20.46 -19.07
C ASP A 231 2.01 19.20 -19.79
N ASP A 232 3.24 19.17 -20.29
CA ASP A 232 3.87 17.96 -20.85
C ASP A 232 3.96 16.83 -19.80
N LEU A 233 4.43 17.16 -18.60
CA LEU A 233 4.48 16.21 -17.49
C LEU A 233 3.09 15.72 -17.09
N LYS A 234 2.09 16.61 -17.10
CA LYS A 234 0.69 16.26 -16.80
C LYS A 234 0.15 15.23 -17.79
N ALA A 235 0.38 15.42 -19.09
CA ALA A 235 -0.06 14.46 -20.11
C ALA A 235 0.59 13.08 -19.92
N ARG A 236 1.89 13.04 -19.63
CA ARG A 236 2.61 11.81 -19.33
C ARG A 236 2.07 11.10 -18.08
N LEU A 237 1.83 11.84 -17.01
CA LEU A 237 1.32 11.29 -15.75
C LEU A 237 -0.10 10.79 -15.86
N ILE A 238 -1.00 11.50 -16.56
CA ILE A 238 -2.38 11.03 -16.77
C ILE A 238 -2.38 9.71 -17.54
N THR A 239 -1.55 9.59 -18.57
CA THR A 239 -1.43 8.37 -19.36
C THR A 239 -0.91 7.21 -18.51
N ALA A 240 0.15 7.43 -17.73
CA ALA A 240 0.70 6.42 -16.82
C ALA A 240 -0.29 6.02 -15.71
N TYR A 241 -0.98 7.01 -15.14
CA TYR A 241 -1.96 6.77 -14.09
C TYR A 241 -3.17 6.00 -14.61
N ALA A 242 -3.60 6.20 -15.86
CA ALA A 242 -4.68 5.40 -16.44
C ALA A 242 -4.34 3.90 -16.46
N VAL A 243 -3.08 3.55 -16.74
CA VAL A 243 -2.60 2.15 -16.67
C VAL A 243 -2.58 1.66 -15.21
N ALA A 244 -2.06 2.46 -14.29
CA ALA A 244 -2.09 2.12 -12.87
C ALA A 244 -3.53 1.93 -12.36
N ARG A 245 -4.47 2.77 -12.81
CA ARG A 245 -5.87 2.76 -12.40
C ARG A 245 -6.58 1.46 -12.77
N ALA A 246 -6.30 0.91 -13.95
CA ALA A 246 -6.83 -0.38 -14.35
C ALA A 246 -6.42 -1.51 -13.40
N GLU A 247 -5.24 -1.41 -12.77
CA GLU A 247 -4.76 -2.38 -11.77
C GLU A 247 -5.31 -2.08 -10.36
N ILE A 248 -5.49 -0.80 -10.02
CA ILE A 248 -6.17 -0.36 -8.78
C ILE A 248 -7.61 -0.87 -8.75
N ASP A 249 -8.31 -0.82 -9.89
CA ASP A 249 -9.71 -1.26 -9.98
C ASP A 249 -9.88 -2.78 -9.81
N LYS A 250 -8.80 -3.56 -9.89
CA LYS A 250 -8.78 -5.01 -9.56
C LYS A 250 -8.55 -5.29 -8.07
N GLN A 251 -8.16 -4.27 -7.29
CA GLN A 251 -7.85 -4.42 -5.87
C GLN A 251 -9.13 -4.40 -5.02
N PRO A 252 -9.10 -4.99 -3.80
CA PRO A 252 -10.23 -4.90 -2.88
C PRO A 252 -10.51 -3.43 -2.47
N PRO A 253 -11.74 -3.11 -2.02
CA PRO A 253 -12.19 -1.73 -1.79
C PRO A 253 -11.26 -0.88 -0.91
N GLU A 254 -10.70 -1.46 0.15
CA GLU A 254 -9.80 -0.81 1.10
C GLU A 254 -8.46 -0.34 0.48
N ILE A 255 -8.08 -0.91 -0.66
CA ILE A 255 -6.93 -0.52 -1.48
C ILE A 255 -7.37 0.32 -2.68
N ARG A 256 -8.52 0.00 -3.26
CA ARG A 256 -9.07 0.72 -4.41
C ARG A 256 -9.34 2.20 -4.06
N PHE A 257 -9.96 2.43 -2.90
CA PHE A 257 -10.33 3.75 -2.42
C PHE A 257 -9.26 4.30 -1.48
N PHE A 258 -8.66 5.41 -1.86
CA PHE A 258 -7.58 6.06 -1.14
C PHE A 258 -7.92 7.50 -0.79
N ARG A 259 -7.58 7.91 0.43
CA ARG A 259 -7.71 9.27 0.93
C ARG A 259 -6.45 9.66 1.67
N LYS A 260 -5.90 10.80 1.27
CA LYS A 260 -4.68 11.37 1.84
C LYS A 260 -4.80 11.70 3.32
N ASP A 261 -5.97 12.15 3.78
CA ASP A 261 -6.17 12.63 5.17
C ASP A 261 -6.99 11.64 6.03
N GLU A 262 -7.19 10.41 5.55
CA GLU A 262 -7.95 9.39 6.26
C GLU A 262 -7.07 8.67 7.28
N LYS A 263 -7.12 9.14 8.53
CA LYS A 263 -7.20 8.16 9.62
C LYS A 263 -8.58 7.53 9.52
N ALA A 264 -8.70 6.20 9.59
CA ALA A 264 -10.01 5.57 9.71
C ALA A 264 -10.79 6.29 10.82
N VAL A 265 -11.87 6.99 10.47
CA VAL A 265 -12.77 7.61 11.45
C VAL A 265 -13.87 6.59 11.69
N ASP A 266 -13.89 6.00 12.88
CA ASP A 266 -14.95 5.10 13.30
C ASP A 266 -16.33 5.75 13.07
N GLY A 267 -17.20 5.10 12.29
CA GLY A 267 -18.63 5.42 12.22
C GLY A 267 -19.14 6.27 11.04
N GLU A 268 -18.32 6.74 10.09
CA GLU A 268 -18.86 7.34 8.85
C GLU A 268 -19.33 6.24 7.86
N PRO A 269 -20.51 6.38 7.23
CA PRO A 269 -21.00 5.37 6.31
C PRO A 269 -20.26 5.36 4.97
N PRO A 270 -20.10 4.17 4.35
CA PRO A 270 -19.22 3.99 3.19
C PRO A 270 -19.66 4.78 1.95
N TRP A 271 -20.96 5.06 1.77
CA TRP A 271 -21.46 5.87 0.65
C TRP A 271 -21.18 7.37 0.83
N LEU A 272 -21.18 7.89 2.06
CA LEU A 272 -20.71 9.25 2.32
C LEU A 272 -19.24 9.36 1.98
N THR A 273 -18.51 8.27 2.18
CA THR A 273 -17.09 8.24 1.90
C THR A 273 -16.78 8.50 0.42
N VAL A 274 -17.53 7.85 -0.48
CA VAL A 274 -17.44 8.10 -1.93
C VAL A 274 -17.83 9.54 -2.28
N ALA A 275 -18.92 10.05 -1.70
CA ALA A 275 -19.39 11.40 -2.00
C ALA A 275 -18.35 12.49 -1.70
N ARG A 276 -17.63 12.35 -0.58
CA ARG A 276 -16.55 13.29 -0.22
C ARG A 276 -15.36 13.20 -1.19
N ALA A 277 -15.07 12.01 -1.73
CA ALA A 277 -13.99 11.82 -2.69
C ALA A 277 -14.27 12.57 -4.01
N GLU A 278 -15.49 12.48 -4.52
CA GLU A 278 -15.90 13.20 -5.73
C GLU A 278 -15.93 14.73 -5.52
N MET A 279 -16.23 15.20 -4.31
CA MET A 279 -16.11 16.61 -3.95
C MET A 279 -14.65 17.10 -4.00
N VAL A 280 -13.72 16.34 -3.41
CA VAL A 280 -12.27 16.68 -3.41
C VAL A 280 -11.69 16.65 -4.82
N ARG A 281 -12.15 15.72 -5.65
CA ARG A 281 -11.81 15.65 -7.08
C ARG A 281 -12.27 16.87 -7.87
N GLY A 282 -13.15 17.70 -7.28
CA GLY A 282 -13.59 18.96 -7.86
C GLY A 282 -14.55 18.77 -9.03
N VAL A 283 -15.36 17.70 -9.03
CA VAL A 283 -16.28 17.40 -10.13
C VAL A 283 -17.30 18.52 -10.29
N SER A 284 -17.28 19.16 -11.46
CA SER A 284 -18.21 20.23 -11.84
C SER A 284 -18.63 20.14 -13.29
N GLU A 285 -19.75 20.76 -13.60
CA GLU A 285 -20.11 21.15 -14.97
C GLU A 285 -19.07 22.16 -15.50
N THR A 286 -18.96 22.25 -16.82
CA THR A 286 -18.22 23.32 -17.50
C THR A 286 -19.19 24.30 -18.17
N PRO A 287 -18.76 25.51 -18.55
CA PRO A 287 -19.63 26.49 -19.22
C PRO A 287 -20.30 25.96 -20.50
N ASP A 288 -19.62 25.07 -21.21
CA ASP A 288 -20.02 24.48 -22.49
C ASP A 288 -20.70 23.10 -22.35
N LEU A 289 -20.52 22.41 -21.22
CA LEU A 289 -21.03 21.06 -21.03
C LEU A 289 -21.51 20.84 -19.59
N ARG A 290 -22.84 20.67 -19.46
CA ARG A 290 -23.46 20.37 -18.16
C ARG A 290 -23.15 18.93 -17.74
N ASN A 291 -23.49 17.93 -18.54
CA ASN A 291 -23.12 16.53 -18.25
C ASN A 291 -21.73 16.17 -18.79
N THR A 292 -20.67 16.52 -18.04
CA THR A 292 -19.27 16.14 -18.33
C THR A 292 -19.05 14.62 -18.29
N ALA A 293 -17.87 14.14 -18.72
CA ALA A 293 -17.57 12.70 -18.74
C ALA A 293 -17.73 12.04 -17.36
N ASP A 294 -17.37 12.75 -16.30
CA ASP A 294 -17.54 12.33 -14.91
C ASP A 294 -19.01 12.23 -14.52
N ILE A 295 -19.80 13.26 -14.84
CA ILE A 295 -21.24 13.29 -14.55
C ILE A 295 -21.98 12.20 -15.34
N LYS A 296 -21.57 11.95 -16.58
CA LYS A 296 -22.07 10.82 -17.39
C LYS A 296 -21.78 9.47 -16.74
N ALA A 297 -20.69 9.33 -15.99
CA ALA A 297 -20.43 8.10 -15.22
C ALA A 297 -21.44 7.92 -14.08
N TYR A 298 -21.85 9.00 -13.40
CA TYR A 298 -22.92 8.93 -12.40
C TYR A 298 -24.26 8.56 -13.01
N LEU A 299 -24.59 9.15 -14.16
CA LEU A 299 -25.82 8.85 -14.90
C LEU A 299 -25.88 7.37 -15.30
N ARG A 300 -24.78 6.81 -15.83
CA ARG A 300 -24.68 5.36 -16.09
C ARG A 300 -24.83 4.52 -14.84
N ALA A 301 -24.24 4.92 -13.72
CA ALA A 301 -24.43 4.23 -12.44
C ALA A 301 -25.91 4.21 -12.02
N ALA A 302 -26.70 5.21 -12.39
CA ALA A 302 -28.15 5.21 -12.17
C ALA A 302 -28.97 4.43 -13.22
N GLY A 303 -28.32 3.83 -14.22
CA GLY A 303 -28.98 3.14 -15.35
C GLY A 303 -29.45 4.09 -16.46
N LEU A 304 -28.83 5.26 -16.58
CA LEU A 304 -29.15 6.26 -17.62
C LEU A 304 -27.98 6.33 -18.62
N ASP A 305 -28.10 5.57 -19.71
CA ASP A 305 -27.01 5.43 -20.70
C ASP A 305 -26.83 6.65 -21.61
N ASP A 306 -27.92 7.31 -22.01
CA ASP A 306 -27.89 8.57 -22.77
C ASP A 306 -29.10 9.48 -22.47
N PRO A 307 -29.16 10.09 -21.27
CA PRO A 307 -30.35 10.85 -20.87
C PRO A 307 -30.40 12.28 -21.47
N GLY A 308 -29.37 12.68 -22.22
CA GLY A 308 -29.20 14.06 -22.72
C GLY A 308 -28.25 14.89 -21.85
N ASP A 309 -27.72 15.97 -22.43
CA ASP A 309 -26.64 16.80 -21.89
C ASP A 309 -27.04 17.70 -20.72
N LYS A 310 -28.34 17.86 -20.45
CA LYS A 310 -28.92 18.74 -19.42
C LYS A 310 -29.68 18.01 -18.32
N THR A 311 -29.57 16.69 -18.25
CA THR A 311 -30.25 15.85 -17.26
C THR A 311 -29.75 16.16 -15.85
N PRO A 312 -30.63 16.47 -14.87
CA PRO A 312 -30.25 16.57 -13.48
C PRO A 312 -29.60 15.27 -12.97
N TRP A 313 -28.57 15.39 -12.16
CA TRP A 313 -27.69 14.28 -11.78
C TRP A 313 -27.53 14.11 -10.25
N CYS A 314 -28.38 14.73 -9.43
CA CYS A 314 -28.30 14.62 -7.95
C CYS A 314 -28.60 13.19 -7.45
N GLY A 315 -29.68 12.58 -7.95
CA GLY A 315 -29.99 11.18 -7.67
C GLY A 315 -28.96 10.24 -8.28
N ALA A 316 -28.45 10.58 -9.47
CA ALA A 316 -27.43 9.78 -10.15
C ALA A 316 -26.08 9.77 -9.41
N PHE A 317 -25.68 10.92 -8.86
CA PHE A 317 -24.52 11.04 -7.99
C PHE A 317 -24.68 10.19 -6.74
N LEU A 318 -25.84 10.22 -6.10
CA LEU A 318 -26.10 9.38 -4.94
C LEU A 318 -26.11 7.89 -5.29
N ALA A 319 -26.64 7.53 -6.45
CA ALA A 319 -26.61 6.16 -6.98
C ALA A 319 -25.19 5.66 -7.17
N PHE A 320 -24.32 6.52 -7.74
CA PHE A 320 -22.90 6.25 -7.85
C PHE A 320 -22.26 6.05 -6.48
N CYS A 321 -22.51 6.95 -5.53
CA CYS A 321 -21.96 6.86 -4.17
C CYS A 321 -22.34 5.54 -3.47
N VAL A 322 -23.58 5.07 -3.62
CA VAL A 322 -24.06 3.82 -3.04
C VAL A 322 -23.52 2.59 -3.79
N LYS A 323 -23.56 2.58 -5.13
CA LYS A 323 -23.10 1.46 -5.96
C LYS A 323 -21.59 1.25 -5.98
N THR A 324 -20.83 2.22 -5.50
CA THR A 324 -19.36 2.16 -5.51
C THR A 324 -18.78 2.28 -4.09
N CYS A 325 -19.62 2.10 -3.06
CA CYS A 325 -19.21 2.26 -1.67
C CYS A 325 -18.36 1.10 -1.12
N GLY A 326 -18.26 -0.02 -1.84
CA GLY A 326 -17.43 -1.16 -1.45
C GLY A 326 -18.06 -2.11 -0.45
N VAL A 327 -19.35 -1.95 -0.12
CA VAL A 327 -20.11 -2.87 0.74
C VAL A 327 -21.27 -3.46 -0.06
N LYS A 328 -21.19 -4.74 -0.41
CA LYS A 328 -22.07 -5.37 -1.40
C LYS A 328 -23.55 -5.26 -1.07
N GLU A 329 -23.91 -5.41 0.20
CA GLU A 329 -25.29 -5.27 0.70
C GLU A 329 -25.82 -3.85 0.49
N ILE A 330 -24.96 -2.85 0.63
CA ILE A 330 -25.29 -1.45 0.38
C ILE A 330 -25.32 -1.18 -1.14
N GLU A 331 -24.39 -1.73 -1.91
CA GLU A 331 -24.37 -1.60 -3.37
C GLU A 331 -25.64 -2.17 -4.01
N ASP A 332 -26.07 -3.35 -3.54
CA ASP A 332 -27.29 -4.03 -3.98
C ASP A 332 -28.58 -3.33 -3.52
N SER A 333 -28.49 -2.49 -2.49
CA SER A 333 -29.63 -1.75 -1.95
C SER A 333 -30.08 -0.55 -2.79
N VAL A 334 -29.30 -0.20 -3.82
CA VAL A 334 -29.59 0.97 -4.66
C VAL A 334 -31.02 0.91 -5.20
N VAL A 335 -31.76 2.01 -5.03
CA VAL A 335 -33.18 2.07 -5.39
C VAL A 335 -33.39 1.94 -6.90
N LYS A 336 -34.54 1.41 -7.31
CA LYS A 336 -34.96 1.46 -8.72
C LYS A 336 -35.15 2.92 -9.15
N SER A 337 -34.83 3.22 -10.41
CA SER A 337 -34.90 4.59 -10.95
C SER A 337 -34.10 5.59 -10.12
N ALA A 338 -32.87 5.22 -9.73
CA ALA A 338 -32.03 5.97 -8.79
C ALA A 338 -31.66 7.40 -9.24
N GLY A 339 -31.85 7.73 -10.52
CA GLY A 339 -31.68 9.10 -11.01
C GLY A 339 -32.70 10.10 -10.46
N LEU A 340 -33.87 9.63 -10.01
CA LEU A 340 -34.92 10.48 -9.45
C LEU A 340 -34.75 10.67 -7.94
N ALA A 341 -34.85 11.92 -7.46
CA ALA A 341 -34.77 12.23 -6.03
C ALA A 341 -35.86 11.51 -5.20
N SER A 342 -37.07 11.38 -5.74
CA SER A 342 -38.19 10.68 -5.08
C SER A 342 -37.91 9.20 -4.82
N SER A 343 -37.12 8.52 -5.65
CA SER A 343 -36.81 7.10 -5.48
C SER A 343 -36.10 6.81 -4.15
N TRP A 344 -35.31 7.78 -3.67
CA TRP A 344 -34.51 7.66 -2.45
C TRP A 344 -35.32 7.75 -1.16
N GLU A 345 -36.61 8.10 -1.23
CA GLU A 345 -37.52 8.07 -0.10
C GLU A 345 -37.82 6.66 0.42
N ASN A 346 -37.47 5.64 -0.38
CA ASN A 346 -37.70 4.24 -0.03
C ASN A 346 -36.39 3.49 0.26
N TRP A 347 -35.27 4.20 0.31
CA TRP A 347 -33.96 3.60 0.60
C TRP A 347 -33.75 3.46 2.11
N GLY A 348 -33.28 2.30 2.60
CA GLY A 348 -32.99 2.11 4.02
C GLY A 348 -34.16 2.40 4.96
N ASN A 349 -33.85 2.83 6.19
CA ASN A 349 -34.82 3.10 7.26
C ASN A 349 -35.02 4.62 7.47
N PRO A 350 -36.22 5.07 7.87
CA PRO A 350 -36.45 6.45 8.29
C PRO A 350 -35.60 6.82 9.51
N VAL A 351 -35.12 8.07 9.57
CA VAL A 351 -34.34 8.58 10.71
C VAL A 351 -34.81 9.98 11.13
N ALA A 352 -35.04 10.17 12.42
CA ALA A 352 -35.43 11.46 13.00
C ALA A 352 -34.21 12.25 13.50
N GLU A 353 -34.40 13.52 13.88
CA GLU A 353 -33.34 14.32 14.49
C GLU A 353 -32.91 13.75 15.87
N PRO A 354 -31.60 13.79 16.22
CA PRO A 354 -30.50 14.32 15.43
C PRO A 354 -30.10 13.40 14.27
N PHE A 355 -29.92 13.96 13.07
CA PHE A 355 -29.59 13.18 11.89
C PHE A 355 -28.13 12.72 11.91
N PRO A 356 -27.86 11.40 11.79
CA PRO A 356 -26.50 10.91 11.62
C PRO A 356 -25.89 11.43 10.31
N VAL A 357 -24.58 11.71 10.33
CA VAL A 357 -23.82 12.09 9.14
C VAL A 357 -23.88 10.93 8.11
N GLY A 358 -24.10 11.28 6.84
CA GLY A 358 -24.34 10.33 5.76
C GLY A 358 -25.80 9.88 5.62
N THR A 359 -26.72 10.41 6.43
CA THR A 359 -28.16 10.28 6.18
C THR A 359 -28.50 10.81 4.79
N VAL A 360 -29.15 9.98 3.97
CA VAL A 360 -29.78 10.40 2.73
C VAL A 360 -30.95 11.31 3.07
N VAL A 361 -30.97 12.51 2.51
CA VAL A 361 -32.03 13.49 2.69
C VAL A 361 -32.65 13.83 1.34
N VAL A 362 -33.96 13.67 1.25
CA VAL A 362 -34.79 14.10 0.12
C VAL A 362 -35.47 15.40 0.51
N LEU A 363 -35.44 16.38 -0.38
CA LEU A 363 -35.91 17.74 -0.14
C LEU A 363 -37.04 18.13 -1.09
N ASN A 364 -37.98 18.92 -0.58
CA ASN A 364 -39.05 19.51 -1.36
C ASN A 364 -38.49 20.64 -2.27
N ASP A 365 -38.97 20.67 -3.51
CA ASP A 365 -38.94 21.89 -4.33
C ASP A 365 -39.98 22.91 -3.84
N ASN A 366 -40.07 24.06 -4.53
CA ASN A 366 -41.01 25.11 -4.16
C ASN A 366 -42.48 24.73 -4.39
N ALA A 367 -42.76 23.67 -5.15
CA ALA A 367 -44.10 23.14 -5.40
C ALA A 367 -44.47 21.98 -4.47
N GLY A 368 -43.56 21.57 -3.57
CA GLY A 368 -43.77 20.47 -2.63
C GLY A 368 -43.48 19.07 -3.20
N ASN A 369 -42.86 18.99 -4.40
CA ASN A 369 -42.42 17.72 -4.97
C ASN A 369 -41.00 17.37 -4.51
N ALA A 370 -40.61 16.10 -4.58
CA ALA A 370 -39.22 15.69 -4.32
C ALA A 370 -38.27 16.27 -5.38
N GLY A 371 -37.63 17.39 -5.05
CA GLY A 371 -36.84 18.19 -5.98
C GLY A 371 -35.34 17.98 -5.89
N HIS A 372 -34.83 17.47 -4.76
CA HIS A 372 -33.40 17.27 -4.56
C HIS A 372 -33.10 16.11 -3.61
N VAL A 373 -31.91 15.51 -3.75
CA VAL A 373 -31.40 14.49 -2.84
C VAL A 373 -29.91 14.67 -2.61
N GLY A 374 -29.47 14.42 -1.38
CA GLY A 374 -28.06 14.44 -1.01
C GLY A 374 -27.82 13.75 0.33
N LEU A 375 -26.63 13.94 0.89
CA LEU A 375 -26.19 13.35 2.14
C LEU A 375 -25.99 14.44 3.19
N ILE A 376 -26.54 14.25 4.38
CA ILE A 376 -26.32 15.17 5.50
C ILE A 376 -24.85 15.05 5.94
N ALA A 377 -24.10 16.14 5.82
CA ALA A 377 -22.71 16.26 6.24
C ALA A 377 -22.55 16.98 7.59
N GLY A 378 -23.66 17.49 8.14
CA GLY A 378 -23.74 18.22 9.41
C GLY A 378 -25.08 18.94 9.54
N SER A 379 -25.38 19.51 10.71
CA SER A 379 -26.57 20.35 10.90
C SER A 379 -26.36 21.34 12.04
N ASP A 380 -27.13 22.44 12.01
CA ASP A 380 -27.26 23.39 13.12
C ASP A 380 -28.74 23.53 13.52
N ALA A 381 -29.08 24.55 14.32
CA ALA A 381 -30.44 24.77 14.79
C ALA A 381 -31.46 24.98 13.65
N ALA A 382 -31.05 25.61 12.53
CA ALA A 382 -31.93 26.03 11.44
C ALA A 382 -31.72 25.27 10.12
N ASN A 383 -30.49 24.81 9.86
CA ASN A 383 -30.07 24.26 8.58
C ASN A 383 -29.43 22.87 8.71
N ILE A 384 -29.49 22.13 7.62
CA ILE A 384 -28.67 20.95 7.36
C ILE A 384 -27.60 21.30 6.32
N GLN A 385 -26.39 20.78 6.49
CA GLN A 385 -25.32 20.84 5.50
C GLN A 385 -25.47 19.62 4.59
N VAL A 386 -25.75 19.82 3.31
CA VAL A 386 -26.03 18.72 2.37
C VAL A 386 -24.90 18.59 1.36
N LEU A 387 -24.22 17.45 1.38
CA LEU A 387 -23.27 17.01 0.37
C LEU A 387 -24.02 16.30 -0.76
N GLY A 388 -23.93 16.81 -1.98
CA GLY A 388 -24.64 16.24 -3.12
C GLY A 388 -24.04 16.63 -4.47
N GLY A 389 -24.63 16.09 -5.53
CA GLY A 389 -24.46 16.56 -6.90
C GLY A 389 -25.48 17.64 -7.26
N ASN A 390 -25.35 18.30 -8.40
CA ASN A 390 -26.20 19.45 -8.78
C ASN A 390 -26.33 20.53 -7.69
N GLN A 391 -25.21 20.86 -7.05
CA GLN A 391 -25.20 21.84 -5.96
C GLN A 391 -24.95 23.27 -6.44
N GLY A 392 -25.09 23.54 -7.74
CA GLY A 392 -25.04 24.88 -8.33
C GLY A 392 -26.43 25.51 -8.33
N GLY A 393 -26.51 26.76 -7.88
CA GLY A 393 -27.79 27.47 -7.82
C GLY A 393 -28.33 27.94 -9.17
N GLY A 394 -27.91 27.38 -10.31
CA GLY A 394 -28.23 27.81 -11.68
C GLY A 394 -27.74 29.22 -12.07
N SER A 395 -27.89 30.19 -11.16
CA SER A 395 -27.54 31.61 -11.29
C SER A 395 -26.25 31.99 -10.56
N VAL A 396 -25.60 31.05 -9.86
CA VAL A 396 -24.43 31.30 -8.97
C VAL A 396 -23.14 30.62 -9.50
N GLY A 397 -23.21 29.92 -10.63
CA GLY A 397 -22.10 29.18 -11.24
C GLY A 397 -22.50 27.78 -11.70
N PRO A 398 -21.57 27.04 -12.35
CA PRO A 398 -21.82 25.67 -12.80
C PRO A 398 -22.18 24.75 -11.63
N ASP A 399 -23.06 23.78 -11.89
CA ASP A 399 -23.37 22.72 -10.94
C ASP A 399 -22.10 21.92 -10.61
N LYS A 400 -22.00 21.44 -9.37
CA LYS A 400 -20.84 20.68 -8.89
C LYS A 400 -21.21 19.73 -7.79
N VAL A 401 -20.29 18.81 -7.48
CA VAL A 401 -20.32 18.07 -6.23
C VAL A 401 -19.84 19.01 -5.12
N GLY A 402 -20.61 19.14 -4.05
CA GLY A 402 -20.26 20.07 -2.97
C GLY A 402 -21.19 20.02 -1.77
N ILE A 403 -20.86 20.79 -0.73
CA ILE A 403 -21.70 20.96 0.46
C ILE A 403 -22.44 22.30 0.35
N VAL A 404 -23.76 22.28 0.53
CA VAL A 404 -24.61 23.47 0.57
C VAL A 404 -25.51 23.45 1.80
N PRO A 405 -25.62 24.56 2.55
CA PRO A 405 -26.59 24.68 3.64
C PRO A 405 -28.01 24.79 3.10
N LEU A 406 -28.94 23.98 3.63
CA LEU A 406 -30.36 23.98 3.25
C LEU A 406 -31.25 23.97 4.49
N ALA A 407 -32.38 24.68 4.42
CA ALA A 407 -33.29 24.82 5.56
C ALA A 407 -33.94 23.48 5.93
N LYS A 408 -34.01 23.18 7.24
CA LYS A 408 -34.68 21.96 7.76
C LYS A 408 -36.14 21.85 7.32
N ALA A 409 -36.83 22.97 7.13
CA ALA A 409 -38.22 23.02 6.65
C ALA A 409 -38.41 22.41 5.24
N LYS A 410 -37.34 22.24 4.45
CA LYS A 410 -37.41 21.60 3.14
C LYS A 410 -37.32 20.07 3.20
N ILE A 411 -37.02 19.49 4.37
CA ILE A 411 -36.89 18.04 4.54
C ILE A 411 -38.22 17.37 4.21
N ARG A 412 -38.20 16.53 3.18
CA ARG A 412 -39.34 15.70 2.76
C ARG A 412 -39.22 14.30 3.36
N ALA A 413 -38.04 13.71 3.25
CA ALA A 413 -37.73 12.41 3.84
C ALA A 413 -36.26 12.31 4.21
N THR A 414 -35.97 11.54 5.25
CA THR A 414 -34.62 11.19 5.70
C THR A 414 -34.51 9.69 5.80
N ARG A 415 -33.39 9.17 5.34
CA ARG A 415 -33.14 7.76 5.17
C ARG A 415 -31.71 7.41 5.51
N ILE A 416 -31.53 6.32 6.24
CA ILE A 416 -30.22 5.77 6.52
C ILE A 416 -30.29 4.26 6.41
N MET A 417 -29.32 3.67 5.73
CA MET A 417 -29.14 2.23 5.79
C MET A 417 -28.33 1.92 7.04
N ALA A 418 -28.78 0.96 7.84
CA ALA A 418 -27.91 0.42 8.88
C ALA A 418 -26.71 -0.21 8.15
N ILE A 419 -25.50 0.24 8.48
CA ILE A 419 -24.31 -0.55 8.17
C ILE A 419 -24.48 -1.84 8.97
N PRO A 420 -24.55 -3.03 8.36
CA PRO A 420 -24.78 -4.25 9.09
C PRO A 420 -23.72 -4.41 10.20
N ALA A 421 -24.13 -4.18 11.45
CA ALA A 421 -23.36 -4.61 12.60
C ALA A 421 -23.73 -6.08 12.83
N PRO A 422 -22.76 -7.00 12.97
CA PRO A 422 -23.08 -8.38 13.26
C PRO A 422 -23.83 -8.46 14.60
N PRO A 423 -24.88 -9.28 14.71
CA PRO A 423 -25.48 -9.58 16.00
C PRO A 423 -24.42 -10.18 16.94
N ALA A 424 -24.35 -9.67 18.17
CA ALA A 424 -23.61 -10.33 19.22
C ALA A 424 -24.30 -11.66 19.56
N VAL A 425 -23.56 -12.77 19.64
CA VAL A 425 -23.63 -13.85 20.66
C VAL A 425 -22.69 -15.01 20.31
N ALA A 426 -22.20 -15.64 21.38
CA ALA A 426 -21.17 -16.66 21.55
C ALA A 426 -21.27 -17.99 20.77
N GLY A 427 -20.10 -18.58 20.48
CA GLY A 427 -19.90 -20.04 20.46
C GLY A 427 -19.35 -20.65 19.16
N VAL A 428 -18.01 -20.67 19.06
CA VAL A 428 -17.12 -21.26 18.03
C VAL A 428 -17.63 -22.47 17.18
N ALA A 429 -17.98 -22.25 15.91
CA ALA A 429 -17.79 -23.06 14.69
C ALA A 429 -17.41 -22.23 13.42
N VAL A 430 -16.11 -22.15 13.04
CA VAL A 430 -15.52 -21.23 12.02
C VAL A 430 -16.32 -21.13 10.69
N ASP A 431 -16.78 -19.93 10.31
CA ASP A 431 -17.53 -19.65 9.08
C ASP A 431 -16.63 -19.16 7.91
N LEU A 432 -16.18 -20.09 7.07
CA LEU A 432 -15.39 -19.80 5.86
C LEU A 432 -16.14 -18.90 4.84
N ALA A 433 -17.47 -18.81 4.90
CA ALA A 433 -18.25 -17.90 4.06
C ALA A 433 -18.15 -16.45 4.57
N ALA A 434 -18.12 -16.23 5.89
CA ALA A 434 -17.89 -14.91 6.47
C ALA A 434 -16.52 -14.32 6.10
N LEU A 435 -15.46 -15.14 6.07
CA LEU A 435 -14.14 -14.69 5.62
C LEU A 435 -14.13 -14.29 4.13
N ARG A 436 -14.87 -15.01 3.28
CA ARG A 436 -15.05 -14.65 1.86
C ARG A 436 -15.81 -13.34 1.68
N ASN A 437 -16.80 -13.08 2.54
CA ASN A 437 -17.58 -11.84 2.50
C ASN A 437 -16.77 -10.61 2.95
N LEU A 438 -15.67 -10.81 3.69
CA LEU A 438 -14.66 -9.78 4.00
C LEU A 438 -13.62 -9.57 2.89
N GLY A 439 -13.80 -10.19 1.71
CA GLY A 439 -12.82 -10.13 0.62
C GLY A 439 -11.57 -10.99 0.85
N VAL A 440 -11.53 -11.79 1.92
CA VAL A 440 -10.41 -12.70 2.21
C VAL A 440 -10.66 -14.04 1.54
N SER A 441 -9.80 -14.42 0.59
CA SER A 441 -9.92 -15.70 -0.10
C SER A 441 -9.61 -16.87 0.86
N ALA A 442 -10.65 -17.51 1.39
CA ALA A 442 -10.57 -18.66 2.30
C ALA A 442 -11.08 -19.95 1.64
N THR A 443 -10.43 -21.08 1.95
CA THR A 443 -10.77 -22.42 1.47
C THR A 443 -10.85 -23.42 2.64
N PRO A 444 -11.47 -24.60 2.46
CA PRO A 444 -11.46 -25.64 3.50
C PRO A 444 -10.06 -26.06 3.95
N ALA A 445 -9.04 -25.91 3.10
CA ALA A 445 -7.66 -26.22 3.45
C ALA A 445 -7.03 -25.22 4.45
N ASP A 446 -7.70 -24.09 4.74
CA ASP A 446 -7.22 -23.07 5.67
C ASP A 446 -7.72 -23.25 7.11
N ALA A 447 -8.59 -24.25 7.37
CA ALA A 447 -9.27 -24.41 8.66
C ALA A 447 -8.29 -24.54 9.84
N ASP A 448 -7.25 -25.36 9.71
CA ASP A 448 -6.24 -25.55 10.76
C ASP A 448 -5.46 -24.25 11.04
N PHE A 449 -5.16 -23.49 9.98
CA PHE A 449 -4.48 -22.21 10.10
C PHE A 449 -5.34 -21.18 10.83
N VAL A 450 -6.59 -21.02 10.41
CA VAL A 450 -7.55 -20.08 11.02
C VAL A 450 -7.81 -20.43 12.49
N ALA A 451 -7.89 -21.72 12.83
CA ALA A 451 -8.10 -22.16 14.22
C ALA A 451 -6.89 -21.85 15.13
N LYS A 452 -5.66 -22.04 14.63
CA LYS A 452 -4.44 -21.88 15.43
C LYS A 452 -3.93 -20.45 15.49
N ALA A 453 -4.09 -19.68 14.41
CA ALA A 453 -3.49 -18.35 14.27
C ALA A 453 -3.79 -17.38 15.43
N PRO A 454 -5.04 -17.28 15.96
CA PRO A 454 -5.34 -16.33 17.02
C PRO A 454 -4.54 -16.56 18.30
N LYS A 455 -4.36 -17.84 18.69
CA LYS A 455 -3.57 -18.20 19.88
C LYS A 455 -2.09 -17.87 19.64
N ILE A 456 -1.54 -18.27 18.50
CA ILE A 456 -0.12 -18.06 18.19
C ILE A 456 0.20 -16.56 18.13
N MET A 457 -0.69 -15.74 17.55
CA MET A 457 -0.51 -14.28 17.56
C MET A 457 -0.53 -13.69 18.98
N ARG A 458 -1.45 -14.14 19.85
CA ARG A 458 -1.44 -13.73 21.27
C ARG A 458 -0.14 -14.11 21.96
N ASP A 459 0.33 -15.34 21.72
CA ASP A 459 1.60 -15.84 22.26
C ASP A 459 2.77 -14.97 21.74
N LEU A 460 2.87 -14.71 20.42
CA LEU A 460 3.90 -13.85 19.82
C LEU A 460 3.94 -12.45 20.45
N MET A 461 2.80 -11.79 20.59
CA MET A 461 2.74 -10.44 21.19
C MET A 461 3.13 -10.45 22.68
N ARG A 462 2.79 -11.52 23.41
CA ARG A 462 3.21 -11.71 24.81
C ARG A 462 4.73 -11.88 24.91
N ASP A 463 5.28 -12.74 24.06
CA ASP A 463 6.66 -13.21 24.19
C ASP A 463 7.68 -12.35 23.42
N LEU A 464 7.21 -11.47 22.52
CA LEU A 464 8.03 -10.48 21.81
C LEU A 464 7.48 -9.07 22.09
N PRO A 465 7.85 -8.46 23.22
CA PRO A 465 7.31 -7.16 23.63
C PRO A 465 7.48 -6.06 22.58
N GLY A 466 6.41 -5.30 22.38
CA GLY A 466 6.36 -4.22 21.38
C GLY A 466 6.12 -4.71 19.95
N LEU A 467 5.63 -5.93 19.78
CA LEU A 467 5.04 -6.45 18.55
C LEU A 467 3.53 -6.16 18.54
N GLU A 468 3.05 -5.50 17.51
CA GLU A 468 1.62 -5.21 17.31
C GLU A 468 0.88 -6.37 16.62
N ASP A 469 -0.46 -6.36 16.66
CA ASP A 469 -1.29 -7.45 16.13
C ASP A 469 -1.00 -7.74 14.65
N PHE A 470 -0.91 -6.70 13.82
CA PHE A 470 -0.60 -6.84 12.39
C PHE A 470 0.81 -7.34 12.12
N GLN A 471 1.77 -7.07 13.00
CA GLN A 471 3.14 -7.58 12.87
C GLN A 471 3.18 -9.07 13.24
N ALA A 472 2.44 -9.49 14.27
CA ALA A 472 2.24 -10.91 14.58
C ALA A 472 1.49 -11.64 13.45
N GLY A 473 0.47 -11.00 12.87
CA GLY A 473 -0.24 -11.50 11.70
C GLY A 473 0.66 -11.66 10.47
N ALA A 474 1.60 -10.75 10.26
CA ALA A 474 2.59 -10.82 9.18
C ALA A 474 3.58 -12.00 9.33
N ILE A 475 4.02 -12.29 10.55
CA ILE A 475 4.82 -13.49 10.86
C ILE A 475 4.02 -14.74 10.46
N LEU A 476 2.76 -14.83 10.89
CA LEU A 476 1.91 -15.96 10.52
C LEU A 476 1.55 -16.00 9.04
N GLY A 477 1.48 -14.86 8.35
CA GLY A 477 1.27 -14.82 6.91
C GLY A 477 2.38 -15.51 6.13
N ASN A 478 3.62 -15.26 6.54
CA ASN A 478 4.79 -15.93 6.01
C ASN A 478 4.80 -17.42 6.33
N ILE A 479 4.66 -17.77 7.61
CA ILE A 479 4.60 -19.17 8.06
C ILE A 479 3.48 -19.95 7.37
N GLY A 480 2.29 -19.35 7.22
CA GLY A 480 1.16 -19.95 6.55
C GLY A 480 1.47 -20.30 5.10
N HIS A 481 2.25 -19.47 4.41
CA HIS A 481 2.74 -19.80 3.07
C HIS A 481 3.78 -20.93 3.09
N GLU A 482 4.79 -20.82 3.96
CA GLU A 482 5.90 -21.78 4.05
C GLU A 482 5.41 -23.20 4.32
N CYS A 483 4.53 -23.38 5.31
CA CYS A 483 4.07 -24.71 5.73
C CYS A 483 2.64 -25.04 5.25
N GLY A 484 2.10 -24.30 4.28
CA GLY A 484 0.78 -24.53 3.72
C GLY A 484 -0.35 -24.51 4.76
N GLY A 485 -0.27 -23.60 5.73
CA GLY A 485 -1.23 -23.49 6.83
C GLY A 485 -1.07 -24.57 7.90
N PHE A 486 0.17 -24.88 8.28
CA PHE A 486 0.57 -25.93 9.24
C PHE A 486 0.42 -27.37 8.77
N ARG A 487 0.10 -27.60 7.49
CA ARG A 487 -0.12 -28.94 6.92
C ARG A 487 1.14 -29.57 6.33
N GLN A 488 2.11 -28.75 5.94
CA GLN A 488 3.33 -29.16 5.23
C GLN A 488 4.55 -28.81 6.09
N LEU A 489 4.86 -29.66 7.07
CA LEU A 489 6.01 -29.47 7.97
C LEU A 489 7.31 -30.10 7.45
N VAL A 490 7.26 -30.68 6.25
CA VAL A 490 8.40 -31.19 5.49
C VAL A 490 8.23 -30.68 4.07
N GLN A 491 9.31 -30.17 3.48
CA GLN A 491 9.30 -29.62 2.13
C GLN A 491 8.73 -30.64 1.12
N LEU A 492 7.82 -30.18 0.26
CA LEU A 492 7.20 -31.04 -0.74
C LEU A 492 8.26 -31.66 -1.66
N GLY A 493 8.18 -32.99 -1.82
CA GLY A 493 9.10 -33.76 -2.66
C GLY A 493 10.41 -34.16 -1.98
N MET A 494 10.61 -33.79 -0.70
CA MET A 494 11.80 -34.15 0.08
C MET A 494 11.48 -35.20 1.15
N ALA A 495 12.49 -35.98 1.54
CA ALA A 495 12.38 -36.91 2.66
C ALA A 495 12.43 -36.15 4.00
N GLU A 496 11.87 -36.75 5.05
CA GLU A 496 11.98 -36.19 6.39
C GLU A 496 13.45 -36.07 6.82
N GLY A 497 13.84 -34.93 7.39
CA GLY A 497 15.24 -34.62 7.69
C GLY A 497 16.03 -34.03 6.52
N THR A 498 15.43 -33.93 5.32
CA THR A 498 16.04 -33.31 4.14
C THR A 498 15.21 -32.12 3.65
N GLY A 499 15.85 -31.06 3.17
CA GLY A 499 15.17 -29.82 2.75
C GLY A 499 14.49 -29.08 3.91
N GLY A 500 13.57 -28.18 3.61
CA GLY A 500 12.86 -27.36 4.60
C GLY A 500 12.03 -28.18 5.59
N MET A 501 12.06 -27.79 6.88
CA MET A 501 11.27 -28.41 7.95
C MET A 501 10.60 -27.40 8.87
N GLY A 502 9.47 -27.80 9.45
CA GLY A 502 8.73 -26.99 10.42
C GLY A 502 7.94 -25.84 9.80
N TRP A 503 7.49 -24.91 10.65
CA TRP A 503 6.63 -23.78 10.30
C TRP A 503 7.26 -22.84 9.27
N CYS A 504 8.53 -22.48 9.47
CA CYS A 504 9.27 -21.57 8.58
C CYS A 504 10.06 -22.30 7.49
N GLN A 505 9.81 -23.61 7.30
CA GLN A 505 10.57 -24.44 6.35
C GLN A 505 12.09 -24.27 6.49
N TRP A 506 12.58 -24.24 7.74
CA TRP A 506 14.00 -24.09 8.04
C TRP A 506 14.80 -25.15 7.28
N ASP A 507 15.78 -24.72 6.48
CA ASP A 507 16.66 -25.56 5.66
C ASP A 507 18.12 -25.38 6.09
N GLY A 508 19.00 -26.27 5.64
CA GLY A 508 20.43 -26.27 5.93
C GLY A 508 20.71 -26.27 7.44
N SER A 509 21.57 -25.36 7.88
CA SER A 509 21.94 -25.24 9.30
C SER A 509 20.78 -24.79 10.19
N ARG A 510 19.81 -24.02 9.67
CA ARG A 510 18.62 -23.64 10.44
C ARG A 510 17.71 -24.84 10.71
N ARG A 511 17.61 -25.79 9.77
CA ARG A 511 16.93 -27.07 10.00
C ARG A 511 17.59 -27.83 11.15
N GLU A 512 18.91 -27.98 11.10
CA GLU A 512 19.66 -28.76 12.09
C GLU A 512 19.47 -28.18 13.49
N ALA A 513 19.57 -26.85 13.62
CA ALA A 513 19.32 -26.13 14.87
C ALA A 513 17.87 -26.28 15.35
N PHE A 514 16.88 -26.20 14.44
CA PHE A 514 15.47 -26.46 14.77
C PHE A 514 15.23 -27.88 15.30
N LEU A 515 15.77 -28.89 14.62
CA LEU A 515 15.62 -30.29 15.03
C LEU A 515 16.32 -30.55 16.38
N GLN A 516 17.47 -29.94 16.61
CA GLN A 516 18.17 -30.00 17.90
C GLN A 516 17.37 -29.29 19.01
N HIS A 517 16.76 -28.14 18.71
CA HIS A 517 15.89 -27.43 19.64
C HIS A 517 14.73 -28.32 20.09
N ALA A 518 14.07 -29.01 19.15
CA ALA A 518 12.98 -29.93 19.44
C ALA A 518 13.47 -31.14 20.26
N ALA A 519 14.55 -31.80 19.81
CA ALA A 519 15.10 -32.99 20.45
C ALA A 519 15.57 -32.73 21.90
N SER A 520 16.26 -31.62 22.13
CA SER A 520 16.75 -31.24 23.47
C SER A 520 15.64 -30.99 24.49
N ARG A 521 14.41 -30.74 24.03
CA ARG A 521 13.22 -30.51 24.86
C ARG A 521 12.27 -31.71 24.88
N GLY A 522 12.64 -32.82 24.25
CA GLY A 522 11.77 -34.00 24.12
C GLY A 522 10.49 -33.72 23.31
N LEU A 523 10.51 -32.71 22.44
CA LEU A 523 9.37 -32.31 21.63
C LEU A 523 9.46 -32.96 20.24
N SER A 524 8.31 -33.32 19.67
CA SER A 524 8.24 -33.63 18.24
C SER A 524 8.47 -32.34 17.45
N PHE A 525 9.27 -32.37 16.38
CA PHE A 525 9.40 -31.23 15.46
C PHE A 525 8.06 -30.85 14.81
N ARG A 526 7.04 -31.72 14.88
CA ARG A 526 5.68 -31.45 14.38
C ARG A 526 4.79 -30.72 15.38
N SER A 527 5.23 -30.60 16.64
CA SER A 527 4.46 -29.94 17.69
C SER A 527 4.47 -28.42 17.53
N ASP A 528 3.37 -27.77 17.91
CA ASP A 528 3.30 -26.31 17.89
C ASP A 528 4.33 -25.72 18.86
N GLU A 529 4.60 -26.40 19.98
CA GLU A 529 5.58 -26.01 20.98
C GLU A 529 7.01 -25.97 20.43
N ALA A 530 7.42 -26.98 19.65
CA ALA A 530 8.77 -27.01 19.05
C ALA A 530 8.95 -25.88 18.03
N ASN A 531 7.97 -25.71 17.14
CA ASN A 531 8.05 -24.71 16.08
C ASN A 531 8.00 -23.28 16.64
N TYR A 532 7.04 -23.02 17.55
CA TYR A 532 6.92 -21.74 18.20
C TYR A 532 8.15 -21.40 19.05
N GLY A 533 8.65 -22.37 19.82
CA GLY A 533 9.81 -22.21 20.68
C GLY A 533 11.07 -21.83 19.90
N TYR A 534 11.33 -22.50 18.78
CA TYR A 534 12.50 -22.20 17.95
C TYR A 534 12.36 -20.88 17.18
N LEU A 535 11.16 -20.55 16.68
CA LEU A 535 10.88 -19.23 16.10
C LEU A 535 11.21 -18.09 17.08
N LEU A 536 10.79 -18.22 18.35
CA LEU A 536 11.12 -17.23 19.37
C LEU A 536 12.63 -17.17 19.67
N GLU A 537 13.32 -18.30 19.65
CA GLU A 537 14.77 -18.37 19.87
C GLU A 537 15.51 -17.57 18.79
N GLU A 538 15.17 -17.75 17.52
CA GLU A 538 15.78 -17.00 16.42
C GLU A 538 15.44 -15.50 16.49
N LEU A 539 14.16 -15.13 16.66
CA LEU A 539 13.74 -13.71 16.69
C LEU A 539 14.34 -12.92 17.86
N ARG A 540 14.69 -13.60 18.96
CA ARG A 540 15.40 -12.99 20.10
C ARG A 540 16.92 -13.01 19.90
N GLY A 541 17.45 -13.98 19.15
CA GLY A 541 18.87 -14.21 18.93
C GLY A 541 19.33 -13.85 17.52
N THR A 542 19.60 -14.88 16.72
CA THR A 542 20.25 -14.79 15.40
C THR A 542 19.49 -13.89 14.41
N GLU A 543 18.17 -13.82 14.51
CA GLU A 543 17.28 -13.05 13.65
C GLU A 543 16.73 -11.78 14.34
N ASN A 544 17.39 -11.30 15.38
CA ASN A 544 16.97 -10.10 16.10
C ASN A 544 16.94 -8.83 15.23
N ALA A 545 17.81 -8.76 14.21
CA ALA A 545 17.80 -7.66 13.25
C ALA A 545 16.52 -7.65 12.39
N ALA A 546 16.06 -8.83 11.96
CA ALA A 546 14.78 -8.96 11.26
C ALA A 546 13.61 -8.55 12.17
N PHE A 547 13.61 -9.01 13.43
CA PHE A 547 12.60 -8.61 14.41
C PHE A 547 12.58 -7.10 14.69
N LYS A 548 13.74 -6.46 14.87
CA LYS A 548 13.84 -5.01 15.06
C LYS A 548 13.30 -4.24 13.85
N ALA A 549 13.61 -4.70 12.64
CA ALA A 549 13.11 -4.09 11.42
C ALA A 549 11.59 -4.24 11.27
N LEU A 550 11.06 -5.41 11.62
CA LEU A 550 9.63 -5.72 11.61
C LEU A 550 8.86 -4.76 12.52
N ARG A 551 9.36 -4.51 13.74
CA ARG A 551 8.72 -3.61 14.72
C ARG A 551 8.58 -2.16 14.26
N LEU A 552 9.38 -1.76 13.29
CA LEU A 552 9.33 -0.42 12.70
C LEU A 552 8.29 -0.31 11.58
N ARG A 553 7.71 -1.43 11.13
CA ARG A 553 6.69 -1.42 10.06
C ARG A 553 5.35 -0.99 10.63
N THR A 554 4.64 -0.17 9.87
CA THR A 554 3.36 0.45 10.25
C THR A 554 2.14 -0.19 9.58
N SER A 555 2.35 -1.24 8.77
CA SER A 555 1.26 -1.97 8.13
C SER A 555 1.51 -3.47 7.99
N LEU A 556 0.42 -4.23 7.80
CA LEU A 556 0.43 -5.68 7.60
C LEU A 556 1.27 -6.06 6.38
N GLU A 557 1.05 -5.41 5.24
CA GLU A 557 1.74 -5.69 3.98
C GLU A 557 3.23 -5.36 4.07
N ALA A 558 3.58 -4.21 4.67
CA ALA A 558 4.97 -3.85 4.90
C ALA A 558 5.65 -4.84 5.85
N ALA A 559 4.93 -5.30 6.88
CA ALA A 559 5.41 -6.31 7.81
C ALA A 559 5.57 -7.69 7.15
N VAL A 560 4.64 -8.12 6.28
CA VAL A 560 4.71 -9.38 5.53
C VAL A 560 5.93 -9.38 4.63
N VAL A 561 6.11 -8.31 3.86
CA VAL A 561 7.25 -8.17 2.96
C VAL A 561 8.55 -8.08 3.74
N ASN A 562 8.59 -7.29 4.83
CA ASN A 562 9.79 -7.18 5.66
C ASN A 562 10.21 -8.51 6.27
N PHE A 563 9.24 -9.30 6.76
CA PHE A 563 9.51 -10.60 7.34
C PHE A 563 9.98 -11.60 6.28
N ASP A 564 9.36 -11.64 5.10
CA ASP A 564 9.88 -12.45 3.99
C ASP A 564 11.30 -12.05 3.60
N GLU A 565 11.54 -10.75 3.48
CA GLU A 565 12.80 -10.23 2.96
C GLU A 565 13.97 -10.34 3.93
N ARG A 566 13.71 -10.43 5.23
CA ARG A 566 14.74 -10.40 6.28
C ARG A 566 14.82 -11.70 7.07
N PHE A 567 13.70 -12.39 7.30
CA PHE A 567 13.67 -13.64 8.06
C PHE A 567 13.57 -14.88 7.15
N GLU A 568 12.58 -14.95 6.25
CA GLU A 568 12.39 -16.16 5.40
C GLU A 568 13.39 -16.21 4.24
N ARG A 569 13.70 -15.05 3.67
CA ARG A 569 14.59 -14.84 2.52
C ARG A 569 14.22 -15.75 1.35
N SER A 570 12.93 -15.95 1.11
CA SER A 570 12.45 -16.97 0.17
C SER A 570 12.90 -16.71 -1.27
N GLY A 571 13.28 -17.79 -1.99
CA GLY A 571 13.67 -17.70 -3.39
C GLY A 571 12.51 -17.26 -4.29
N VAL A 572 11.34 -17.90 -4.13
CA VAL A 572 10.08 -17.48 -4.76
C VAL A 572 9.24 -16.74 -3.72
N LYS A 573 9.14 -15.41 -3.87
CA LYS A 573 8.57 -14.55 -2.82
C LYS A 573 7.11 -14.83 -2.50
N ALA A 574 6.27 -15.17 -3.49
CA ALA A 574 4.84 -15.48 -3.31
C ALA A 574 4.10 -14.53 -2.34
N LEU A 575 4.38 -13.22 -2.46
CA LEU A 575 3.94 -12.20 -1.50
C LEU A 575 2.41 -12.06 -1.47
N ASP A 576 1.75 -12.38 -2.58
CA ASP A 576 0.30 -12.49 -2.68
C ASP A 576 -0.26 -13.57 -1.72
N LYS A 577 0.36 -14.76 -1.71
CA LYS A 577 -0.04 -15.87 -0.83
C LYS A 577 0.27 -15.58 0.63
N ARG A 578 1.44 -14.99 0.91
CA ARG A 578 1.83 -14.59 2.27
C ARG A 578 0.90 -13.52 2.82
N THR A 579 0.57 -12.51 2.01
CA THR A 579 -0.38 -11.46 2.39
C THR A 579 -1.77 -12.05 2.62
N ARG A 580 -2.23 -12.99 1.78
CA ARG A 580 -3.49 -13.71 2.00
C ARG A 580 -3.53 -14.43 3.34
N TYR A 581 -2.48 -15.18 3.70
CA TYR A 581 -2.40 -15.83 5.01
C TYR A 581 -2.31 -14.83 6.17
N ALA A 582 -1.64 -13.69 5.97
CA ALA A 582 -1.58 -12.64 6.98
C ALA A 582 -2.98 -12.05 7.24
N GLN A 583 -3.73 -11.79 6.16
CA GLN A 583 -5.12 -11.33 6.24
C GLN A 583 -6.03 -12.37 6.91
N LEU A 584 -5.86 -13.66 6.60
CA LEU A 584 -6.57 -14.75 7.29
C LEU A 584 -6.27 -14.78 8.79
N ALA A 585 -4.99 -14.64 9.17
CA ALA A 585 -4.58 -14.61 10.57
C ALA A 585 -5.19 -13.41 11.31
N MET A 586 -5.17 -12.23 10.68
CA MET A 586 -5.77 -11.01 11.23
C MET A 586 -7.29 -11.10 11.38
N ALA A 587 -7.99 -11.62 10.37
CA ALA A 587 -9.42 -11.81 10.41
C ALA A 587 -9.82 -12.78 11.54
N ALA A 588 -9.12 -13.91 11.65
CA ALA A 588 -9.33 -14.89 12.71
C ALA A 588 -9.02 -14.30 14.10
N PHE A 589 -7.91 -13.56 14.23
CA PHE A 589 -7.46 -13.00 15.51
C PHE A 589 -8.40 -11.93 16.06
N ARG A 590 -8.96 -11.08 15.20
CA ARG A 590 -9.92 -10.04 15.56
C ARG A 590 -11.32 -10.57 15.84
N GLY A 591 -11.51 -11.88 15.84
CA GLY A 591 -12.78 -12.51 16.17
C GLY A 591 -13.77 -12.52 15.02
N VAL A 592 -13.34 -12.39 13.76
CA VAL A 592 -14.17 -12.75 12.62
C VAL A 592 -14.03 -14.25 12.37
N THR A 593 -14.60 -15.03 13.30
CA THR A 593 -15.46 -16.21 13.06
C THR A 593 -15.55 -17.03 14.34
N PRO A 594 -16.74 -17.51 14.71
CA PRO A 594 -18.03 -17.51 13.98
C PRO A 594 -19.18 -16.82 14.68
#